data_AF-A0A8B6FUD8-F1
#
_entry.id   AF-A0A8B6FUD8-F1
#
_cell.length_a   1.000
_cell.length_b   1.000
_cell.length_c   1.000
_cell.angle_alpha   90.00
_cell.angle_beta   90.00
_cell.angle_gamma   90.00
#
_symmetry.space_group_name_H-M   'P 1'
#
loop_
_entity.id
_entity.type
_entity.pdbx_description
1 polymer ?
#
loop_
_entity_poly.entity_id
_entity_poly.type
_entity_poly.pdbx_seq_one_letter_code
_entity_poly.pdbx_strand_id
1 'polypeptide(L)'
;MEGTWNYQPCRNGHPFPITKEDTCLDFLCKYCGKTLNIFTYHRCYAANAHCYKCRHHGHFARMCSFHVKSYENQKPKKKSKSKSKIQRDSDRMRTFIEKKQMSQFPFQGLEDKELSVFTCSIQDESAKQNLKKLKVSHSNSLKEIAVLKGENSKLDTVKKENVILKNNLDKVNLERLEHGRIIQKIEHELAEHRSRTEHLERVVVQLEEENLNLTNSRQRLTMEFKNTDLQYTRILHDMEDEIQRLKAENVNSRHDIQHLDIKHSNRGVRSTLAICSRGNTQQHHRRGGGYPRR
;
A
#
# COMPACT_ATOMS: atom_id res chain seq x y z
N MET A 1 26.04 -27.61 32.63
CA MET A 1 24.70 -28.00 32.13
C MET A 1 24.21 -26.85 31.27
N GLU A 2 24.62 -26.85 30.01
CA GLU A 2 24.27 -25.83 29.01
C GLU A 2 23.23 -26.45 28.07
N GLY A 3 22.05 -25.84 28.01
CA GLY A 3 20.98 -26.27 27.11
C GLY A 3 21.19 -25.67 25.73
N THR A 4 21.72 -26.46 24.80
CA THR A 4 21.84 -26.11 23.39
C THR A 4 20.47 -26.22 22.71
N TRP A 5 19.92 -25.10 22.25
CA TRP A 5 18.76 -25.09 21.37
C TRP A 5 19.22 -25.36 19.93
N ASN A 6 19.11 -26.61 19.50
CA ASN A 6 19.27 -27.00 18.11
C ASN A 6 18.18 -26.35 17.25
N TYR A 7 18.57 -25.38 16.41
CA TYR A 7 17.72 -24.85 15.34
C TYR A 7 17.85 -25.74 14.09
N GLN A 8 16.83 -26.55 13.81
CA GLN A 8 16.64 -27.18 12.50
C GLN A 8 15.92 -26.21 11.57
N PRO A 9 16.48 -25.87 10.38
CA PRO A 9 15.73 -25.15 9.36
C PRO A 9 14.67 -26.06 8.73
N CYS A 10 13.49 -25.50 8.44
CA CYS A 10 12.35 -26.21 7.85
C CYS A 10 12.73 -26.93 6.55
N ARG A 11 12.35 -28.21 6.47
CA ARG A 11 12.63 -29.19 5.41
C ARG A 11 11.86 -29.01 4.09
N ASN A 12 11.12 -27.92 3.90
CA ASN A 12 10.32 -27.73 2.69
C ASN A 12 10.92 -26.63 1.82
N GLY A 13 11.88 -27.02 0.99
CA GLY A 13 12.38 -26.21 -0.10
C GLY A 13 11.29 -25.98 -1.16
N HIS A 14 11.05 -24.71 -1.46
CA HIS A 14 10.52 -24.30 -2.76
C HIS A 14 11.54 -23.33 -3.36
N PRO A 15 12.23 -23.72 -4.45
CA PRO A 15 12.93 -22.78 -5.31
C PRO A 15 11.92 -22.28 -6.33
N PHE A 16 11.45 -21.05 -6.22
CA PHE A 16 10.85 -20.37 -7.36
C PHE A 16 11.87 -19.35 -7.90
N PRO A 17 12.21 -19.40 -9.19
CA PRO A 17 13.06 -18.39 -9.80
C PRO A 17 12.24 -17.11 -9.90
N ILE A 18 12.74 -16.03 -9.30
CA ILE A 18 12.18 -14.69 -9.46
C ILE A 18 12.61 -14.23 -10.86
N THR A 19 11.73 -14.35 -11.84
CA THR A 19 11.87 -13.70 -13.15
C THR A 19 11.56 -12.21 -13.01
N LYS A 20 12.33 -11.38 -13.69
CA LYS A 20 12.43 -9.91 -13.54
C LYS A 20 11.20 -9.08 -13.93
N GLU A 21 10.01 -9.67 -14.07
CA GLU A 21 8.85 -8.99 -14.67
C GLU A 21 7.57 -8.99 -13.83
N ASP A 22 7.63 -9.36 -12.55
CA ASP A 22 6.50 -9.16 -11.64
C ASP A 22 6.65 -7.83 -10.88
N THR A 23 5.95 -6.82 -11.38
CA THR A 23 5.76 -5.54 -10.69
C THR A 23 5.23 -5.78 -9.28
N CYS A 24 6.09 -5.50 -8.30
CA CYS A 24 5.82 -5.57 -6.88
C CYS A 24 4.81 -4.48 -6.47
N LEU A 25 3.52 -4.82 -6.41
CA LEU A 25 2.49 -3.88 -5.94
C LEU A 25 1.76 -4.28 -4.66
N ASP A 26 2.01 -5.44 -4.06
CA ASP A 26 1.35 -5.82 -2.79
C ASP A 26 2.34 -6.37 -1.75
N PHE A 27 3.03 -5.46 -1.05
CA PHE A 27 3.94 -5.77 0.07
C PHE A 27 3.22 -6.15 1.38
N LEU A 28 2.03 -6.75 1.31
CA LEU A 28 1.26 -7.15 2.49
C LEU A 28 1.42 -8.64 2.75
N CYS A 29 1.75 -9.01 3.98
CA CYS A 29 1.71 -10.40 4.40
C CYS A 29 0.27 -10.93 4.23
N LYS A 30 0.08 -11.89 3.32
CA LYS A 30 -1.22 -12.49 2.98
C LYS A 30 -2.02 -13.01 4.18
N TYR A 31 -1.33 -13.28 5.30
CA TYR A 31 -1.89 -13.87 6.51
C TYR A 31 -2.29 -12.84 7.58
N CYS A 32 -1.50 -11.78 7.77
CA CYS A 32 -1.75 -10.78 8.83
C CYS A 32 -2.07 -9.37 8.31
N GLY A 33 -1.99 -9.14 7.00
CA GLY A 33 -2.26 -7.84 6.37
C GLY A 33 -1.29 -6.73 6.78
N LYS A 34 -0.14 -7.06 7.38
CA LYS A 34 0.91 -6.08 7.71
C LYS A 34 1.89 -5.94 6.56
N THR A 35 2.39 -4.73 6.36
CA THR A 35 3.44 -4.43 5.38
C THR A 35 4.74 -5.15 5.76
N LEU A 36 5.33 -5.88 4.81
CA LEU A 36 6.54 -6.70 4.99
C LEU A 36 7.85 -5.87 4.99
N ASN A 37 7.76 -4.55 4.93
CA ASN A 37 8.86 -3.68 4.47
C ASN A 37 10.04 -3.46 5.44
N ILE A 38 10.14 -4.17 6.58
CA ILE A 38 11.21 -3.86 7.56
C ILE A 38 11.96 -5.08 8.08
N PHE A 39 11.47 -6.32 7.90
CA PHE A 39 12.19 -7.50 8.38
C PHE A 39 12.13 -8.62 7.36
N THR A 40 13.29 -9.01 6.83
CA THR A 40 13.53 -10.23 6.04
C THR A 40 13.02 -11.51 6.71
N TYR A 41 12.64 -11.44 8.00
CA TYR A 41 12.01 -12.51 8.77
C TYR A 41 10.77 -12.01 9.52
N HIS A 42 9.68 -11.70 8.81
CA HIS A 42 8.39 -11.47 9.46
C HIS A 42 7.86 -12.77 10.09
N ARG A 43 8.10 -12.96 11.40
CA ARG A 43 7.41 -13.99 12.20
C ARG A 43 5.93 -13.60 12.34
N CYS A 44 5.13 -13.98 11.36
CA CYS A 44 3.69 -13.81 11.40
C CYS A 44 3.13 -14.67 12.54
N TYR A 45 2.80 -14.06 13.68
CA TYR A 45 2.12 -14.74 14.80
C TYR A 45 0.81 -15.42 14.36
N ALA A 46 0.23 -15.01 13.23
CA ALA A 46 -0.98 -15.62 12.68
C ALA A 46 -0.71 -16.95 11.95
N ALA A 47 0.54 -17.26 11.58
CA ALA A 47 0.87 -18.46 10.78
C ALA A 47 0.53 -19.76 11.52
N ASN A 48 0.79 -19.83 12.82
CA ASN A 48 0.48 -21.00 13.65
C ASN A 48 -0.81 -20.84 14.48
N ALA A 49 -1.47 -19.68 14.42
CA ALA A 49 -2.70 -19.46 15.16
C ALA A 49 -3.91 -20.02 14.38
N HIS A 50 -4.81 -20.72 15.08
CA HIS A 50 -6.09 -21.13 14.53
C HIS A 50 -7.13 -20.01 14.71
N CYS A 51 -7.84 -19.68 13.63
CA CYS A 51 -9.01 -18.82 13.72
C CYS A 51 -10.15 -19.57 14.43
N TYR A 52 -10.64 -19.10 15.58
CA TYR A 52 -11.75 -19.80 16.27
C TYR A 52 -13.08 -19.74 15.51
N LYS A 53 -13.26 -18.83 14.55
CA LYS A 53 -14.48 -18.73 13.72
C LYS A 53 -14.56 -19.81 12.65
N CYS A 54 -13.46 -20.10 11.94
CA CYS A 54 -13.45 -21.04 10.81
C CYS A 54 -12.48 -22.22 10.98
N ARG A 55 -11.75 -22.28 12.10
CA ARG A 55 -10.72 -23.28 12.48
C ARG A 55 -9.52 -23.42 11.53
N HIS A 56 -9.39 -22.57 10.51
CA HIS A 56 -8.24 -22.53 9.61
C HIS A 56 -7.06 -21.74 10.20
N HIS A 57 -5.84 -22.15 9.83
CA HIS A 57 -4.60 -21.45 10.18
C HIS A 57 -4.40 -20.19 9.32
N GLY A 58 -3.50 -19.29 9.76
CA GLY A 58 -2.99 -18.22 8.93
C GLY A 58 -3.76 -16.91 9.00
N HIS A 59 -4.72 -16.73 9.92
CA HIS A 59 -5.37 -15.44 10.14
C HIS A 59 -6.01 -15.33 11.53
N PHE A 60 -6.17 -14.10 12.02
CA PHE A 60 -6.93 -13.84 13.25
C PHE A 60 -8.43 -13.77 12.98
N ALA A 61 -9.27 -14.10 13.96
CA ALA A 61 -10.74 -14.09 13.82
C ALA A 61 -11.35 -12.74 13.42
N ARG A 62 -10.65 -11.63 13.68
CA ARG A 62 -11.03 -10.28 13.22
C ARG A 62 -10.81 -10.05 11.72
N MET A 63 -9.91 -10.82 11.11
CA MET A 63 -9.60 -10.79 9.68
C MET A 63 -10.21 -11.98 8.92
N CYS A 64 -11.01 -12.80 9.60
CA CYS A 64 -11.66 -13.94 8.99
C CYS A 64 -12.73 -13.43 8.03
N SER A 65 -12.51 -13.64 6.73
CA SER A 65 -13.49 -13.36 5.66
C SER A 65 -14.66 -14.35 5.63
N PHE A 66 -14.66 -15.34 6.55
CA PHE A 66 -15.78 -16.24 6.75
C PHE A 66 -16.94 -15.46 7.41
N HIS A 67 -17.77 -14.84 6.56
CA HIS A 67 -19.07 -14.35 6.96
C HIS A 67 -19.96 -15.56 7.27
N VAL A 68 -20.08 -15.89 8.56
CA VAL A 68 -21.24 -16.65 9.03
C VAL A 68 -22.45 -15.78 8.68
N LYS A 69 -23.25 -16.20 7.70
CA LYS A 69 -24.50 -15.55 7.30
C LYS A 69 -25.54 -15.67 8.41
N SER A 70 -25.36 -15.00 9.54
CA SER A 70 -26.45 -14.70 10.45
C SER A 70 -26.39 -13.24 10.83
N TYR A 71 -27.53 -12.57 10.71
CA TYR A 71 -27.82 -11.18 11.07
C TYR A 71 -27.42 -10.10 10.05
N GLU A 72 -27.93 -10.19 8.83
CA GLU A 72 -27.99 -9.04 7.92
C GLU A 72 -29.44 -8.74 7.54
N ASN A 73 -30.08 -7.89 8.35
CA ASN A 73 -31.41 -7.36 8.06
C ASN A 73 -31.62 -6.00 8.78
N GLN A 74 -30.74 -5.03 8.58
CA GLN A 74 -31.02 -3.63 8.94
C GLN A 74 -30.47 -2.65 7.90
N LYS A 75 -31.28 -2.38 6.87
CA LYS A 75 -31.15 -1.17 6.05
C LYS A 75 -31.74 0.04 6.80
N PRO A 76 -31.22 1.26 6.62
CA PRO A 76 -31.75 2.46 7.26
C PRO A 76 -33.11 2.85 6.65
N LYS A 77 -34.19 2.78 7.44
CA LYS A 77 -35.55 3.19 7.03
C LYS A 77 -35.65 4.71 6.93
N LYS A 78 -35.80 5.25 5.71
CA LYS A 78 -36.32 6.61 5.48
C LYS A 78 -37.74 6.69 6.07
N LYS A 79 -37.98 7.62 7.00
CA LYS A 79 -39.28 7.81 7.68
C LYS A 79 -40.34 8.28 6.68
N SER A 80 -41.12 7.37 6.11
CA SER A 80 -42.35 7.71 5.39
C SER A 80 -43.35 8.34 6.36
N LYS A 81 -44.00 9.44 5.94
CA LYS A 81 -45.07 10.07 6.72
C LYS A 81 -46.18 9.04 6.96
N SER A 82 -46.65 8.91 8.21
CA SER A 82 -47.67 7.92 8.56
C SER A 82 -48.97 8.18 7.80
N LYS A 83 -49.68 7.11 7.40
CA LYS A 83 -50.97 7.19 6.69
C LYS A 83 -51.98 8.10 7.42
N SER A 84 -51.92 8.14 8.76
CA SER A 84 -52.72 9.04 9.62
C SER A 84 -52.44 10.53 9.40
N LYS A 85 -51.21 10.91 9.01
CA LYS A 85 -50.88 12.31 8.72
C LYS A 85 -51.41 12.75 7.35
N ILE A 86 -51.34 11.86 6.36
CA ILE A 86 -51.87 12.11 5.01
C ILE A 86 -53.40 12.30 5.07
N GLN A 87 -54.11 11.47 5.84
CA GLN A 87 -55.56 11.60 5.98
C GLN A 87 -55.96 12.93 6.64
N ARG A 88 -55.28 13.34 7.72
CA ARG A 88 -55.57 14.62 8.39
C ARG A 88 -55.32 15.84 7.51
N ASP A 89 -54.26 15.82 6.69
CA ASP A 89 -53.98 16.91 5.76
C ASP A 89 -55.02 16.96 4.62
N SER A 90 -55.52 15.80 4.17
CA SER A 90 -56.63 15.72 3.20
C SER A 90 -57.94 16.28 3.76
N ASP A 91 -58.31 15.95 5.00
CA ASP A 91 -59.56 16.40 5.63
C ASP A 91 -59.54 17.92 5.87
N ARG A 92 -58.37 18.50 6.21
CA ARG A 92 -58.17 19.95 6.31
C ARG A 92 -58.38 20.67 4.98
N MET A 93 -57.91 20.07 3.88
CA MET A 93 -58.08 20.66 2.54
C MET A 93 -59.56 20.66 2.13
N ARG A 94 -60.28 19.56 2.44
CA ARG A 94 -61.71 19.45 2.15
C ARG A 94 -62.54 20.49 2.92
N THR A 95 -62.29 20.65 4.23
CA THR A 95 -62.96 21.67 5.05
C THR A 95 -62.62 23.10 4.60
N PHE A 96 -61.42 23.34 4.10
CA PHE A 96 -61.05 24.65 3.55
C PHE A 96 -61.84 24.97 2.27
N ILE A 97 -62.00 24.00 1.37
CA ILE A 97 -62.75 24.18 0.11
C ILE A 97 -64.24 24.37 0.39
N GLU A 98 -64.81 23.57 1.30
CA GLU A 98 -66.23 23.69 1.70
C GLU A 98 -66.52 25.05 2.36
N LYS A 99 -65.60 25.58 3.18
CA LYS A 99 -65.75 26.94 3.75
C LYS A 99 -65.56 28.07 2.73
N LYS A 100 -64.97 27.79 1.56
CA LYS A 100 -64.67 28.82 0.55
C LYS A 100 -65.69 28.92 -0.57
N GLN A 101 -66.71 28.06 -0.61
CA GLN A 101 -67.74 28.10 -1.64
C GLN A 101 -69.03 28.78 -1.15
N MET A 102 -69.44 29.79 -1.94
CA MET A 102 -70.79 30.34 -2.11
C MET A 102 -71.29 31.49 -1.22
N SER A 103 -70.56 32.60 -1.10
CA SER A 103 -71.22 33.88 -0.77
C SER A 103 -70.62 35.17 -1.36
N GLN A 104 -69.58 35.13 -2.19
CA GLN A 104 -69.04 36.33 -2.84
C GLN A 104 -68.57 36.06 -4.28
N PHE A 105 -69.53 35.96 -5.19
CA PHE A 105 -69.29 36.20 -6.62
C PHE A 105 -70.37 37.15 -7.12
N PRO A 106 -70.02 38.34 -7.66
CA PRO A 106 -70.98 39.41 -7.94
C PRO A 106 -71.67 39.25 -9.31
N PHE A 107 -72.00 38.03 -9.72
CA PHE A 107 -72.64 37.76 -11.02
C PHE A 107 -73.70 36.65 -10.96
N GLN A 108 -74.48 36.59 -9.88
CA GLN A 108 -75.70 35.77 -9.83
C GLN A 108 -76.89 36.71 -9.64
N GLY A 109 -77.39 37.24 -10.75
CA GLY A 109 -78.52 38.16 -10.77
C GLY A 109 -78.82 38.79 -12.13
N LEU A 110 -78.40 38.16 -13.23
CA LEU A 110 -78.93 38.50 -14.56
C LEU A 110 -79.86 37.36 -14.95
N GLU A 111 -81.12 37.54 -14.56
CA GLU A 111 -82.23 36.72 -15.01
C GLU A 111 -82.42 36.89 -16.52
N ASP A 112 -82.63 35.77 -17.21
CA ASP A 112 -82.88 35.65 -18.65
C ASP A 112 -84.26 36.20 -19.09
N LYS A 113 -84.66 37.40 -18.64
CA LYS A 113 -86.01 37.94 -18.87
C LYS A 113 -86.13 39.30 -19.57
N GLU A 114 -85.04 39.87 -20.07
CA GLU A 114 -85.10 41.11 -20.88
C GLU A 114 -84.37 40.99 -22.22
N LEU A 115 -84.50 39.84 -22.89
CA LEU A 115 -84.04 39.68 -24.29
C LEU A 115 -85.14 39.17 -25.24
N SER A 116 -86.41 39.51 -24.98
CA SER A 116 -87.55 39.13 -25.83
C SER A 116 -88.37 40.31 -26.38
N VAL A 117 -87.84 41.52 -26.40
CA VAL A 117 -88.53 42.67 -27.00
C VAL A 117 -87.56 43.49 -27.83
N PHE A 118 -87.18 42.99 -29.01
CA PHE A 118 -86.74 43.83 -30.13
C PHE A 118 -86.71 43.02 -31.43
N THR A 119 -87.83 42.41 -31.80
CA THR A 119 -88.12 42.10 -33.21
C THR A 119 -88.77 43.34 -33.84
N CYS A 120 -88.00 44.42 -33.96
CA CYS A 120 -88.40 45.55 -34.78
C CYS A 120 -88.18 45.16 -36.24
N SER A 121 -89.28 45.14 -37.00
CA SER A 121 -89.32 44.92 -38.44
C SER A 121 -88.61 46.07 -39.15
N ILE A 122 -87.28 45.99 -39.26
CA ILE A 122 -86.46 46.94 -40.00
C ILE A 122 -86.39 46.44 -41.45
N GLN A 123 -87.29 46.95 -42.28
CA GLN A 123 -87.15 46.92 -43.74
C GLN A 123 -86.19 48.04 -44.19
N ASP A 124 -84.93 47.97 -43.75
CA ASP A 124 -83.94 49.01 -44.04
C ASP A 124 -82.64 48.34 -44.51
N GLU A 125 -82.38 48.40 -45.83
CA GLU A 125 -81.22 47.75 -46.48
C GLU A 125 -79.88 48.25 -45.91
N SER A 126 -79.83 49.46 -45.32
CA SER A 126 -78.61 50.00 -44.69
C SER A 126 -78.25 49.27 -43.38
N ALA A 127 -79.25 48.86 -42.59
CA ALA A 127 -79.04 48.10 -41.36
C ALA A 127 -78.55 46.67 -41.67
N LYS A 128 -79.03 46.06 -42.76
CA LYS A 128 -78.53 44.75 -43.24
C LYS A 128 -77.09 44.81 -43.74
N GLN A 129 -76.69 45.89 -44.42
CA GLN A 129 -75.29 46.11 -44.83
C GLN A 129 -74.37 46.31 -43.63
N ASN A 130 -74.78 47.10 -42.63
CA ASN A 130 -74.01 47.31 -41.40
C ASN A 130 -73.91 46.02 -40.58
N LEU A 131 -74.98 45.23 -40.48
CA LEU A 131 -74.95 43.91 -39.83
C LEU A 131 -74.03 42.93 -40.57
N LYS A 132 -73.98 42.97 -41.91
CA LYS A 132 -73.02 42.18 -42.71
C LYS A 132 -71.58 42.63 -42.43
N LYS A 133 -71.28 43.93 -42.41
CA LYS A 133 -69.95 44.46 -42.07
C LYS A 133 -69.54 44.06 -40.65
N LEU A 134 -70.45 44.15 -39.68
CA LEU A 134 -70.21 43.73 -38.30
C LEU A 134 -69.94 42.22 -38.20
N LYS A 135 -70.71 41.39 -38.91
CA LYS A 135 -70.51 39.93 -38.95
C LYS A 135 -69.17 39.55 -39.58
N VAL A 136 -68.74 40.25 -40.63
CA VAL A 136 -67.42 40.04 -41.25
C VAL A 136 -66.29 40.47 -40.31
N SER A 137 -66.41 41.64 -39.67
CA SER A 137 -65.45 42.11 -38.65
C SER A 137 -65.35 41.17 -37.44
N HIS A 138 -66.50 40.68 -36.96
CA HIS A 138 -66.56 39.71 -35.88
C HIS A 138 -65.97 38.34 -36.29
N SER A 139 -66.22 37.88 -37.52
CA SER A 139 -65.59 36.67 -38.06
C SER A 139 -64.07 36.80 -38.14
N ASN A 140 -63.56 37.96 -38.56
CA ASN A 140 -62.11 38.23 -38.59
C ASN A 140 -61.51 38.25 -37.17
N SER A 141 -62.20 38.90 -36.22
CA SER A 141 -61.77 38.94 -34.81
C SER A 141 -61.74 37.54 -34.18
N LEU A 142 -62.72 36.68 -34.50
CA LEU A 142 -62.74 35.29 -34.04
C LEU A 142 -61.58 34.45 -34.60
N LYS A 143 -61.20 34.67 -35.86
CA LYS A 143 -60.02 34.02 -36.47
C LYS A 143 -58.73 34.46 -35.77
N GLU A 144 -58.62 35.75 -35.45
CA GLU A 144 -57.47 36.32 -34.73
C GLU A 144 -57.36 35.76 -33.31
N ILE A 145 -58.48 35.63 -32.59
CA ILE A 145 -58.54 34.99 -31.26
C ILE A 145 -58.13 33.51 -31.34
N ALA A 146 -58.51 32.80 -32.40
CA ALA A 146 -58.10 31.40 -32.59
C ALA A 146 -56.59 31.27 -32.83
N VAL A 147 -55.98 32.18 -33.59
CA VAL A 147 -54.53 32.25 -33.79
C VAL A 147 -53.83 32.55 -32.47
N LEU A 148 -54.27 33.57 -31.73
CA LEU A 148 -53.69 33.93 -30.42
C LEU A 148 -53.81 32.80 -29.38
N LYS A 149 -54.89 32.02 -29.41
CA LYS A 149 -55.02 30.80 -28.57
C LYS A 149 -54.00 29.73 -28.96
N GLY A 150 -53.75 29.55 -30.25
CA GLY A 150 -52.72 28.64 -30.76
C GLY A 150 -51.29 29.10 -30.43
N GLU A 151 -51.05 30.41 -30.37
CA GLU A 151 -49.76 30.98 -29.94
C GLU A 151 -49.57 30.87 -28.43
N ASN A 152 -50.62 31.10 -27.63
CA ASN A 152 -50.57 30.92 -26.18
C ASN A 152 -50.27 29.48 -25.77
N SER A 153 -50.82 28.48 -26.48
CA SER A 153 -50.50 27.08 -26.18
C SER A 153 -49.03 26.74 -26.45
N LYS A 154 -48.44 27.30 -27.52
CA LYS A 154 -47.00 27.20 -27.80
C LYS A 154 -46.15 27.93 -26.75
N LEU A 155 -46.62 29.08 -26.26
CA LEU A 155 -45.93 29.80 -25.19
C LEU A 155 -45.91 28.97 -23.89
N ASP A 156 -46.99 28.27 -23.58
CA ASP A 156 -47.06 27.40 -22.40
C ASP A 156 -46.13 26.18 -22.49
N THR A 157 -45.93 25.61 -23.69
CA THR A 157 -44.95 24.54 -23.89
C THR A 157 -43.52 25.07 -23.71
N VAL A 158 -43.19 26.22 -24.29
CA VAL A 158 -41.87 26.86 -24.14
C VAL A 158 -41.56 27.23 -22.68
N LYS A 159 -42.57 27.66 -21.91
CA LYS A 159 -42.39 27.91 -20.47
C LYS A 159 -42.05 26.63 -19.71
N LYS A 160 -42.71 25.50 -20.02
CA LYS A 160 -42.40 24.21 -19.40
C LYS A 160 -40.98 23.75 -19.75
N GLU A 161 -40.58 23.88 -21.01
CA GLU A 161 -39.23 23.55 -21.46
C GLU A 161 -38.16 24.41 -20.76
N ASN A 162 -38.40 25.72 -20.61
CA ASN A 162 -37.50 26.60 -19.87
C ASN A 162 -37.32 26.17 -18.40
N VAL A 163 -38.37 25.71 -17.74
CA VAL A 163 -38.27 25.19 -16.36
C VAL A 163 -37.39 23.93 -16.32
N ILE A 164 -37.53 23.02 -17.28
CA ILE A 164 -36.70 21.81 -17.37
C ILE A 164 -35.24 22.17 -17.62
N LEU A 165 -34.98 23.08 -18.57
CA LEU A 165 -33.63 23.53 -18.88
C LEU A 165 -32.96 24.22 -17.68
N LYS A 166 -33.71 25.02 -16.93
CA LYS A 166 -33.21 25.66 -15.71
C LYS A 166 -32.82 24.62 -14.65
N ASN A 167 -33.67 23.62 -14.40
CA ASN A 167 -33.34 22.55 -13.46
C ASN A 167 -32.11 21.74 -13.89
N ASN A 168 -31.96 21.48 -15.19
CA ASN A 168 -30.78 20.80 -15.73
C ASN A 168 -29.52 21.64 -15.57
N LEU A 169 -29.61 22.95 -15.79
CA LEU A 169 -28.49 23.88 -15.58
C LEU A 169 -28.05 23.92 -14.11
N ASP A 170 -29.00 23.96 -13.17
CA ASP A 170 -28.70 23.92 -11.74
C ASP A 170 -27.99 22.61 -11.34
N LYS A 171 -28.41 21.48 -11.92
CA LYS A 171 -27.75 20.18 -11.71
C LYS A 171 -26.32 20.18 -12.25
N VAL A 172 -26.10 20.65 -13.47
CA VAL A 172 -24.76 20.73 -14.08
C VAL A 172 -23.85 21.66 -13.28
N ASN A 173 -24.38 22.78 -12.78
CA ASN A 173 -23.61 23.69 -11.93
C ASN A 173 -23.19 23.03 -10.60
N LEU A 174 -24.04 22.19 -10.02
CA LEU A 174 -23.70 21.43 -8.81
C LEU A 174 -22.60 20.41 -9.10
N GLU A 175 -22.71 19.64 -10.18
CA GLU A 175 -21.68 18.69 -10.62
C GLU A 175 -20.34 19.39 -10.90
N ARG A 176 -20.38 20.58 -11.53
CA ARG A 176 -19.18 21.41 -11.77
C ARG A 176 -18.49 21.81 -10.46
N LEU A 177 -19.25 22.17 -9.43
CA LEU A 177 -18.70 22.52 -8.12
C LEU A 177 -18.09 21.30 -7.42
N GLU A 178 -18.71 20.14 -7.52
CA GLU A 178 -18.15 18.89 -6.96
C GLU A 178 -16.84 18.50 -7.66
N HIS A 179 -16.80 18.54 -8.99
CA HIS A 179 -15.58 18.31 -9.76
C HIS A 179 -14.48 19.31 -9.38
N GLY A 180 -14.81 20.59 -9.19
CA GLY A 180 -13.85 21.60 -8.72
C GLY A 180 -13.22 21.24 -7.37
N ARG A 181 -14.01 20.72 -6.42
CA ARG A 181 -13.49 20.25 -5.12
C ARG A 181 -12.60 19.02 -5.25
N ILE A 182 -12.93 18.10 -6.16
CA ILE A 182 -12.11 16.91 -6.42
C ILE A 182 -10.76 17.31 -7.01
N ILE A 183 -10.76 18.22 -7.99
CA ILE A 183 -9.53 18.73 -8.60
C ILE A 183 -8.62 19.36 -7.54
N GLN A 184 -9.15 20.21 -6.66
CA GLN A 184 -8.37 20.82 -5.57
C GLN A 184 -7.74 19.78 -4.63
N LYS A 185 -8.45 18.69 -4.32
CA LYS A 185 -7.91 17.59 -3.51
C LYS A 185 -6.78 16.87 -4.22
N ILE A 186 -6.95 16.56 -5.50
CA ILE A 186 -5.93 15.91 -6.32
C ILE A 186 -4.68 16.81 -6.44
N GLU A 187 -4.85 18.11 -6.65
CA GLU A 187 -3.74 19.07 -6.70
C GLU A 187 -2.94 19.11 -5.39
N HIS A 188 -3.64 19.07 -4.25
CA HIS A 188 -3.01 18.99 -2.94
C HIS A 188 -2.24 17.68 -2.74
N GLU A 189 -2.86 16.53 -3.06
CA GLU A 189 -2.19 15.23 -2.98
C GLU A 189 -0.97 15.16 -3.90
N LEU A 190 -1.04 15.71 -5.12
CA LEU A 190 0.09 15.81 -6.04
C LEU A 190 1.21 16.70 -5.50
N ALA A 191 0.88 17.78 -4.78
CA ALA A 191 1.88 18.63 -4.13
C ALA A 191 2.59 17.89 -3.00
N GLU A 192 1.85 17.17 -2.15
CA GLU A 192 2.45 16.34 -1.10
C GLU A 192 3.33 15.22 -1.69
N HIS A 193 2.86 14.54 -2.73
CA HIS A 193 3.63 13.50 -3.39
C HIS A 193 4.93 14.05 -3.97
N ARG A 194 4.91 15.22 -4.62
CA ARG A 194 6.13 15.89 -5.10
C ARG A 194 7.11 16.17 -3.99
N SER A 195 6.65 16.77 -2.89
CA SER A 195 7.50 17.07 -1.73
C SER A 195 8.09 15.80 -1.09
N ARG A 196 7.31 14.72 -1.01
CA ARG A 196 7.82 13.41 -0.53
C ARG A 196 8.88 12.85 -1.47
N THR A 197 8.69 12.92 -2.78
CA THR A 197 9.68 12.46 -3.77
C THR A 197 10.99 13.24 -3.65
N GLU A 198 10.93 14.57 -3.57
CA GLU A 198 12.12 15.42 -3.37
C GLU A 198 12.85 15.13 -2.05
N HIS A 199 12.11 14.78 -0.99
CA HIS A 199 12.70 14.35 0.27
C HIS A 199 13.42 13.01 0.12
N LEU A 200 12.78 12.02 -0.51
CA LEU A 200 13.38 10.71 -0.76
C LEU A 200 14.63 10.80 -1.63
N GLU A 201 14.62 11.63 -2.68
CA GLU A 201 15.79 11.87 -3.53
C GLU A 201 16.97 12.41 -2.72
N ARG A 202 16.74 13.37 -1.81
CA ARG A 202 17.79 13.88 -0.91
C ARG A 202 18.34 12.80 0.01
N VAL A 203 17.47 11.94 0.57
CA VAL A 203 17.90 10.83 1.44
C VAL A 203 18.71 9.80 0.66
N VAL A 204 18.33 9.49 -0.58
CA VAL A 204 19.09 8.56 -1.44
C VAL A 204 20.50 9.09 -1.68
N VAL A 205 20.64 10.38 -2.05
CA VAL A 205 21.96 10.99 -2.26
C VAL A 205 22.83 10.92 -0.99
N GLN A 206 22.26 11.19 0.18
CA GLN A 206 22.99 11.07 1.46
C GLN A 206 23.47 9.64 1.71
N LEU A 207 22.61 8.64 1.49
CA LEU A 207 22.97 7.23 1.67
C LEU A 207 24.01 6.76 0.66
N GLU A 208 24.01 7.29 -0.56
CA GLU A 208 25.05 7.02 -1.56
C GLU A 208 26.42 7.56 -1.12
N GLU A 209 26.46 8.78 -0.58
CA GLU A 209 27.67 9.39 -0.04
C GLU A 209 28.21 8.61 1.17
N GLU A 210 27.35 8.22 2.11
CA GLU A 210 27.73 7.38 3.25
C GLU A 210 28.27 6.02 2.80
N ASN A 211 27.63 5.37 1.84
CA ASN A 211 28.11 4.09 1.28
C ASN A 211 29.48 4.22 0.61
N LEU A 212 29.73 5.33 -0.09
CA LEU A 212 31.04 5.62 -0.67
C LEU A 212 32.09 5.79 0.43
N ASN A 213 31.78 6.55 1.49
CA ASN A 213 32.66 6.76 2.63
C ASN A 213 33.00 5.45 3.37
N LEU A 214 32.01 4.58 3.56
CA LEU A 214 32.19 3.25 4.15
C LEU A 214 33.04 2.35 3.26
N THR A 215 32.83 2.41 1.94
CA THR A 215 33.62 1.63 0.97
C THR A 215 35.08 2.04 0.98
N ASN A 216 35.36 3.35 0.98
CA ASN A 216 36.71 3.89 1.10
C ASN A 216 37.37 3.50 2.43
N SER A 217 36.63 3.56 3.53
CA SER A 217 37.12 3.16 4.84
C SER A 217 37.44 1.66 4.91
N ARG A 218 36.61 0.81 4.31
CA ARG A 218 36.86 -0.62 4.17
C ARG A 218 38.14 -0.91 3.37
N GLN A 219 38.34 -0.21 2.25
CA GLN A 219 39.55 -0.35 1.44
C GLN A 219 40.81 0.04 2.22
N ARG A 220 40.77 1.15 2.96
CA ARG A 220 41.89 1.58 3.84
C ARG A 220 42.22 0.52 4.87
N LEU A 221 41.23 0.05 5.64
CA LEU A 221 41.42 -0.99 6.64
C LEU A 221 41.98 -2.28 6.02
N THR A 222 41.51 -2.66 4.83
CA THR A 222 42.01 -3.86 4.14
C THR A 222 43.51 -3.73 3.81
N MET A 223 43.95 -2.54 3.38
CA MET A 223 45.36 -2.27 3.12
C MET A 223 46.20 -2.25 4.40
N GLU A 224 45.67 -1.68 5.48
CA GLU A 224 46.32 -1.71 6.80
C GLU A 224 46.49 -3.15 7.29
N PHE A 225 45.45 -3.98 7.21
CA PHE A 225 45.54 -5.40 7.56
C PHE A 225 46.61 -6.13 6.75
N LYS A 226 46.65 -5.94 5.42
CA LYS A 226 47.69 -6.53 4.58
C LYS A 226 49.10 -6.06 4.96
N ASN A 227 49.25 -4.78 5.29
CA ASN A 227 50.54 -4.25 5.73
C ASN A 227 50.98 -4.86 7.07
N THR A 228 50.06 -4.99 8.02
CA THR A 228 50.36 -5.65 9.30
C THR A 228 50.70 -7.13 9.12
N ASP A 229 49.99 -7.84 8.25
CA ASP A 229 50.26 -9.26 7.94
C ASP A 229 51.63 -9.47 7.30
N LEU A 230 52.01 -8.57 6.38
CA LEU A 230 53.36 -8.54 5.81
C LEU A 230 54.43 -8.26 6.88
N GLN A 231 54.17 -7.36 7.84
CA GLN A 231 55.09 -7.09 8.93
C GLN A 231 55.25 -8.31 9.85
N TYR A 232 54.15 -8.96 10.25
CA TYR A 232 54.21 -10.18 11.05
C TYR A 232 54.97 -11.28 10.32
N THR A 233 54.71 -11.45 9.02
CA THR A 233 55.40 -12.44 8.19
C THR A 233 56.91 -12.19 8.20
N ARG A 234 57.38 -10.94 8.04
CA ARG A 234 58.81 -10.59 8.13
C ARG A 234 59.40 -10.95 9.49
N ILE A 235 58.74 -10.55 10.58
CA ILE A 235 59.20 -10.86 11.94
C ILE A 235 59.33 -12.38 12.14
N LEU A 236 58.37 -13.16 11.64
CA LEU A 236 58.43 -14.62 11.75
C LEU A 236 59.62 -15.20 10.98
N HIS A 237 59.91 -14.71 9.76
CA HIS A 237 61.09 -15.15 9.00
C HIS A 237 62.39 -14.77 9.75
N ASP A 238 62.49 -13.54 10.28
CA ASP A 238 63.65 -13.10 11.06
C ASP A 238 63.87 -14.00 12.30
N MET A 239 62.78 -14.38 12.98
CA MET A 239 62.83 -15.30 14.11
C MET A 239 63.25 -16.72 13.70
N GLU A 240 62.79 -17.21 12.55
CA GLU A 240 63.17 -18.52 12.02
C GLU A 240 64.66 -18.56 11.66
N ASP A 241 65.17 -17.52 11.01
CA ASP A 241 66.58 -17.37 10.67
C ASP A 241 67.46 -17.33 11.93
N GLU A 242 67.03 -16.60 12.96
CA GLU A 242 67.72 -16.54 14.25
C GLU A 242 67.74 -17.90 14.96
N ILE A 243 66.63 -18.64 14.95
CA ILE A 243 66.58 -20.00 15.49
C ILE A 243 67.54 -20.93 14.73
N GLN A 244 67.65 -20.80 13.41
CA GLN A 244 68.57 -21.60 12.61
C GLN A 244 70.04 -21.26 12.94
N ARG A 245 70.37 -19.97 13.09
CA ARG A 245 71.69 -19.51 13.51
C ARG A 245 72.08 -20.09 14.87
N LEU A 246 71.20 -19.98 15.87
CA LEU A 246 71.44 -20.51 17.21
C LEU A 246 71.58 -22.04 17.21
N LYS A 247 70.84 -22.76 16.36
CA LYS A 247 71.01 -24.21 16.18
C LYS A 247 72.39 -24.54 15.63
N ALA A 248 72.87 -23.82 14.60
CA ALA A 248 74.19 -24.02 14.04
C ALA A 248 75.30 -23.75 15.06
N GLU A 249 75.19 -22.66 15.84
CA GLU A 249 76.12 -22.31 16.91
C GLU A 249 76.15 -23.36 18.03
N ASN A 250 74.98 -23.89 18.42
CA ASN A 250 74.90 -24.98 19.42
C ASN A 250 75.59 -26.25 18.91
N VAL A 251 75.40 -26.61 17.64
CA VAL A 251 76.10 -27.72 17.01
C VAL A 251 77.62 -27.49 17.05
N ASN A 252 78.10 -26.30 16.69
CA ASN A 252 79.53 -25.97 16.74
C ASN A 252 80.07 -26.05 18.18
N SER A 253 79.35 -25.48 19.14
CA SER A 253 79.71 -25.51 20.56
C SER A 253 79.82 -26.94 21.10
N ARG A 254 78.93 -27.84 20.68
CA ARG A 254 79.01 -29.28 21.04
C ARG A 254 80.26 -29.94 20.49
N HIS A 255 80.66 -29.62 19.26
CA HIS A 255 81.90 -30.14 18.68
C HIS A 255 83.14 -29.61 19.44
N ASP A 256 83.14 -28.32 19.80
CA ASP A 256 84.25 -27.72 20.57
C ASP A 256 84.38 -28.35 21.96
N ILE A 257 83.27 -28.56 22.66
CA ILE A 257 83.25 -29.26 23.96
C ILE A 257 83.80 -30.68 23.80
N GLN A 258 83.36 -31.44 22.80
CA GLN A 258 83.89 -32.78 22.54
C GLN A 258 85.40 -32.76 22.25
N HIS A 259 85.88 -31.78 21.49
CA HIS A 259 87.30 -31.59 21.23
C HIS A 259 88.09 -31.31 22.52
N LEU A 260 87.57 -30.47 23.40
CA LEU A 260 88.18 -30.20 24.70
C LEU A 260 88.19 -31.45 25.59
N ASP A 261 87.10 -32.21 25.66
CA ASP A 261 87.04 -33.47 26.41
C ASP A 261 88.06 -34.51 25.93
N ILE A 262 88.26 -34.62 24.61
CA ILE A 262 89.30 -35.47 24.02
C ILE A 262 90.69 -35.01 24.45
N LYS A 263 90.96 -33.69 24.42
CA LYS A 263 92.24 -33.11 24.86
C LYS A 263 92.48 -33.37 26.35
N HIS A 264 91.49 -33.11 27.20
CA HIS A 264 91.62 -33.23 28.66
C HIS A 264 91.72 -34.69 29.15
N SER A 265 91.10 -35.64 28.44
CA SER A 265 91.17 -37.06 28.81
C SER A 265 92.50 -37.74 28.46
N ASN A 266 93.46 -37.04 27.84
CA ASN A 266 94.69 -37.61 27.26
C ASN A 266 94.43 -38.82 26.32
N ARG A 267 93.19 -38.97 25.84
CA ARG A 267 92.80 -40.02 24.90
C ARG A 267 93.12 -39.54 23.50
N GLY A 268 94.40 -39.66 23.11
CA GLY A 268 94.77 -39.52 21.71
C GLY A 268 94.01 -40.55 20.86
N VAL A 269 93.74 -40.22 19.59
CA VAL A 269 92.97 -41.07 18.65
C VAL A 269 93.43 -42.55 18.69
N ARG A 270 94.75 -42.79 18.81
CA ARG A 270 95.34 -44.14 18.94
C ARG A 270 95.02 -44.84 20.26
N SER A 271 94.96 -44.12 21.38
CA SER A 271 94.61 -44.66 22.70
C SER A 271 93.14 -45.06 22.75
N THR A 272 92.26 -44.21 22.23
CA THR A 272 90.82 -44.49 22.15
C THR A 272 90.55 -45.72 21.27
N LEU A 273 91.21 -45.81 20.10
CA LEU A 273 91.10 -46.98 19.23
C LEU A 273 91.58 -48.25 19.94
N ALA A 274 92.73 -48.20 20.62
CA ALA A 274 93.27 -49.33 21.35
C ALA A 274 92.38 -49.80 22.52
N ILE A 275 91.70 -48.88 23.21
CA ILE A 275 90.73 -49.21 24.28
C ILE A 275 89.48 -49.85 23.67
N CYS A 276 88.94 -49.29 22.58
CA CYS A 276 87.75 -49.83 21.92
C CYS A 276 88.01 -51.18 21.23
N SER A 277 89.24 -51.45 20.79
CA SER A 277 89.65 -52.73 20.22
C SER A 277 89.99 -53.80 21.27
N ARG A 278 90.00 -53.47 22.57
CA ARG A 278 90.10 -54.45 23.67
C ARG A 278 88.74 -55.08 23.97
N GLY A 279 88.22 -55.81 22.99
CA GLY A 279 87.04 -56.64 23.12
C GLY A 279 87.18 -57.83 22.18
N ASN A 280 87.12 -59.05 22.72
CA ASN A 280 87.08 -60.24 21.88
C ASN A 280 85.70 -60.34 21.21
N THR A 281 85.60 -60.90 20.01
CA THR A 281 84.34 -61.00 19.23
C THR A 281 83.21 -61.74 19.97
N GLN A 282 83.53 -62.42 21.07
CA GLN A 282 82.58 -63.10 21.96
C GLN A 282 81.89 -62.21 23.03
N GLN A 283 82.15 -60.90 23.09
CA GLN A 283 81.40 -60.00 23.99
C GLN A 283 79.96 -59.69 23.50
N HIS A 284 79.53 -60.27 22.38
CA HIS A 284 78.11 -60.37 22.05
C HIS A 284 77.42 -61.36 23.00
N HIS A 285 76.23 -61.00 23.47
CA HIS A 285 75.31 -61.82 24.29
C HIS A 285 75.36 -61.68 25.81
N ARG A 286 75.29 -60.45 26.34
CA ARG A 286 74.51 -60.21 27.58
C ARG A 286 73.80 -58.85 27.53
N ARG A 287 72.81 -58.71 26.62
CA ARG A 287 71.70 -57.78 26.89
C ARG A 287 70.58 -58.61 27.51
N GLY A 288 70.53 -58.55 28.83
CA GLY A 288 69.45 -59.09 29.64
C GLY A 288 68.12 -58.50 29.22
N GLY A 289 67.07 -59.29 29.46
CA GLY A 289 65.70 -58.98 29.09
C GLY A 289 65.18 -57.76 29.83
N GLY A 290 64.68 -56.79 29.07
CA GLY A 290 63.72 -55.82 29.55
C GLY A 290 62.32 -56.40 29.35
N TYR A 291 61.58 -56.53 30.46
CA TYR A 291 60.21 -57.02 30.53
C TYR A 291 59.26 -56.35 29.52
N PRO A 292 58.24 -57.06 29.01
CA PRO A 292 57.17 -56.44 28.23
C PRO A 292 56.33 -55.56 29.17
N ARG A 293 56.26 -54.25 28.88
CA ARG A 293 55.22 -53.39 29.48
C ARG A 293 53.91 -53.62 28.70
N ARG A 294 52.85 -53.89 29.45
CA ARG A 294 51.45 -53.89 28.98
C ARG A 294 51.01 -52.48 28.59
#